data_AF-A0A963NXX9-F1
#
_entry.id   AF-A0A963NXX9-F1
#
_cell.length_a   1.000
_cell.length_b   1.000
_cell.length_c   1.000
_cell.angle_alpha   90.00
_cell.angle_beta   90.00
_cell.angle_gamma   90.00
#
_symmetry.space_group_name_H-M   'P 1'
#
loop_
_entity.id
_entity.type
_entity.pdbx_description
1 polymer ?
#
loop_
_entity_poly.entity_id
_entity_poly.type
_entity_poly.pdbx_seq_one_letter_code
_entity_poly.pdbx_strand_id
1 'polypeptide(L)'
;MTRILHPTRRQLTGAMALGAAGLTLPLGFGRRARAADRRIAMIVKNLGNSYFDACASGGAEAAAELGGTELIYTASTKPTAEDQIAVIDSLIAQRVDGIIVSANDA
;
A
#
# COMPACT_ATOMS: atom_id res chain seq x y z
N MET A 1 -18.02 -33.04 40.78
CA MET A 1 -17.10 -33.15 39.64
C MET A 1 -16.31 -31.85 39.55
N THR A 2 -15.18 -31.77 40.26
CA THR A 2 -14.42 -30.52 40.42
C THR A 2 -12.97 -30.78 40.01
N ARG A 3 -12.53 -30.03 39.02
CA ARG A 3 -11.32 -30.24 38.20
C ARG A 3 -10.05 -29.87 38.97
N ILE A 4 -9.09 -30.78 39.00
CA ILE A 4 -7.75 -30.61 39.61
C ILE A 4 -6.89 -29.71 38.71
N LEU A 5 -6.37 -28.60 39.25
CA LEU A 5 -5.34 -27.76 38.64
C LEU A 5 -3.97 -28.13 39.24
N HIS A 6 -3.09 -28.71 38.44
CA HIS A 6 -1.68 -28.89 38.78
C HIS A 6 -0.88 -27.66 38.31
N PRO A 7 -0.05 -27.03 39.16
CA PRO A 7 0.95 -26.06 38.72
C PRO A 7 2.21 -26.78 38.20
N THR A 8 3.17 -26.03 37.61
CA THR A 8 4.49 -26.40 37.02
C THR A 8 4.47 -26.72 35.51
N ARG A 9 5.31 -26.11 34.66
CA ARG A 9 6.79 -26.07 34.61
C ARG A 9 7.39 -24.70 34.22
N ARG A 10 6.68 -23.59 34.49
CA ARG A 10 7.08 -22.24 34.00
C ARG A 10 7.69 -21.32 35.08
N GLN A 11 8.15 -21.89 36.20
CA GLN A 11 8.68 -21.14 37.36
C GLN A 11 10.18 -21.37 37.63
N LEU A 12 10.96 -21.79 36.62
CA LEU A 12 12.36 -22.23 36.80
C LEU A 12 13.35 -21.54 35.85
N THR A 13 13.18 -20.25 35.59
CA THR A 13 14.23 -19.44 34.94
C THR A 13 14.58 -18.24 35.81
N GLY A 14 15.61 -18.49 36.62
CA GLY A 14 16.62 -17.57 37.16
C GLY A 14 16.32 -16.08 37.17
N ALA A 15 16.20 -15.56 38.38
CA ALA A 15 16.50 -14.18 38.72
C ALA A 15 17.89 -13.79 38.16
N MET A 16 17.90 -12.92 37.15
CA MET A 16 19.11 -12.25 36.69
C MET A 16 19.23 -10.93 37.45
N ALA A 17 20.36 -10.81 38.14
CA ALA A 17 20.67 -9.76 39.11
C ALA A 17 20.64 -8.34 38.51
N LEU A 18 20.11 -7.42 39.31
CA LEU A 18 20.35 -5.99 39.18
C LEU A 18 21.86 -5.71 39.23
N GLY A 19 22.37 -4.98 38.23
CA GLY A 19 23.75 -4.50 38.22
C GLY A 19 23.96 -3.36 37.22
N ALA A 20 24.08 -2.14 37.75
CA ALA A 20 24.72 -0.96 37.17
C ALA A 20 24.11 -0.31 35.90
N ALA A 21 23.38 0.78 36.13
CA ALA A 21 23.50 2.08 35.44
C ALA A 21 24.24 2.08 34.09
N GLY A 22 23.54 1.70 33.02
CA GLY A 22 23.92 2.01 31.64
C GLY A 22 22.81 2.83 31.01
N LEU A 23 23.07 4.13 30.82
CA LEU A 23 22.25 5.15 30.17
C LEU A 23 21.29 4.57 29.11
N THR A 24 20.04 4.27 29.49
CA THR A 24 18.98 3.91 28.54
C THR A 24 18.51 5.20 27.87
N LEU A 25 19.24 5.62 26.85
CA LEU A 25 18.66 6.49 25.82
C LEU A 25 17.39 5.78 25.34
N PRO A 26 16.20 6.40 25.38
CA PRO A 26 15.13 5.95 24.52
C PRO A 26 15.67 6.19 23.12
N LEU A 27 16.22 5.15 22.49
CA LEU A 27 16.33 5.07 21.05
C LEU A 27 14.89 5.29 20.60
N GLY A 28 14.58 6.55 20.27
CA GLY A 28 13.29 6.94 19.75
C GLY A 28 13.04 5.94 18.65
N PHE A 29 12.10 5.02 18.89
CA PHE A 29 11.64 4.06 17.91
C PHE A 29 11.28 4.94 16.74
N GLY A 30 12.16 4.98 15.74
CA GLY A 30 12.00 5.81 14.58
C GLY A 30 10.63 5.45 14.08
N ARG A 31 9.69 6.38 14.21
CA ARG A 31 8.40 6.29 13.57
C ARG A 31 8.79 6.24 12.12
N ARG A 32 8.96 5.03 11.57
CA ARG A 32 9.18 4.85 10.12
C ARG A 32 8.08 5.71 9.54
N ALA A 33 8.47 6.78 8.87
CA ALA A 33 7.53 7.60 8.14
C ALA A 33 6.89 6.60 7.17
N ARG A 34 5.71 6.11 7.54
CA ARG A 34 4.93 5.28 6.65
C ARG A 34 4.62 6.23 5.53
N ALA A 35 5.24 6.01 4.37
CA ALA A 35 4.91 6.76 3.17
C ALA A 35 3.38 6.80 3.13
N ALA A 36 2.79 8.00 3.08
CA ALA A 36 1.35 8.13 3.01
C ALA A 36 0.87 7.25 1.85
N ASP A 37 -0.17 6.45 2.08
CA ASP A 37 -0.71 5.56 1.05
C ASP A 37 -1.21 6.44 -0.10
N ARG A 38 -0.43 6.51 -1.19
CA ARG A 38 -0.73 7.29 -2.40
C ARG A 38 -1.57 6.47 -3.33
N ARG A 39 -2.59 7.06 -3.94
CA ARG A 39 -3.44 6.43 -4.94
C ARG A 39 -3.14 7.04 -6.29
N ILE A 40 -2.54 6.27 -7.19
CA ILE A 40 -2.20 6.72 -8.54
C ILE A 40 -3.10 5.99 -9.53
N ALA A 41 -3.83 6.73 -10.36
CA ALA A 41 -4.68 6.14 -11.38
C ALA A 41 -3.98 6.11 -12.74
N MET A 42 -4.03 4.96 -13.40
CA MET A 42 -3.60 4.77 -14.78
C MET A 42 -4.83 4.52 -15.65
N ILE A 43 -5.13 5.48 -16.51
CA ILE A 43 -6.27 5.46 -17.42
C ILE A 43 -5.76 5.14 -18.83
N VAL A 44 -6.16 4.00 -19.37
CA VAL A 44 -5.77 3.56 -20.72
C VAL A 44 -6.92 3.65 -21.70
N LYS A 45 -6.62 3.49 -23.00
CA LYS A 45 -7.64 3.58 -24.06
C LYS A 45 -8.66 2.45 -23.97
N ASN A 46 -8.21 1.25 -23.62
CA ASN A 46 -9.04 0.05 -23.47
C ASN A 46 -8.32 -1.01 -22.63
N LEU A 47 -9.09 -1.76 -21.84
CA LEU A 47 -8.59 -2.91 -21.09
C LEU A 47 -8.46 -4.15 -22.00
N GLY A 48 -7.63 -5.11 -21.57
CA GLY A 48 -7.46 -6.40 -22.26
C GLY A 48 -6.59 -6.34 -23.52
N ASN A 49 -5.87 -5.23 -23.73
CA ASN A 49 -4.81 -5.14 -24.72
C ASN A 49 -3.45 -5.38 -24.05
N SER A 50 -2.68 -6.34 -24.58
CA SER A 50 -1.40 -6.78 -24.01
C SER A 50 -0.39 -5.66 -23.82
N TYR A 51 -0.43 -4.61 -24.64
CA TYR A 51 0.41 -3.43 -24.47
C TYR A 51 0.13 -2.71 -23.14
N PHE A 52 -1.14 -2.40 -22.87
CA PHE A 52 -1.52 -1.68 -21.65
C PHE A 52 -1.44 -2.56 -20.41
N ASP A 53 -1.68 -3.87 -20.54
CA ASP A 53 -1.51 -4.83 -19.45
C ASP A 53 -0.03 -4.95 -19.06
N ALA A 54 0.90 -4.92 -20.02
CA ALA A 54 2.33 -4.87 -19.74
C ALA A 54 2.74 -3.56 -19.05
N CYS A 55 2.21 -2.41 -19.50
CA CYS A 55 2.43 -1.13 -18.82
C CYS A 55 1.89 -1.13 -17.38
N ALA A 56 0.70 -1.72 -17.16
CA ALA A 56 0.10 -1.85 -15.84
C ALA A 56 0.94 -2.76 -14.91
N SER A 57 1.50 -3.86 -15.44
CA SER A 57 2.44 -4.71 -14.69
C SER A 57 3.66 -3.92 -14.23
N GLY A 58 4.33 -3.21 -15.14
CA GLY A 58 5.49 -2.39 -14.79
C GLY A 58 5.16 -1.26 -13.80
N GLY A 59 3.97 -0.65 -13.94
CA GLY A 59 3.48 0.34 -12.98
C GLY A 59 3.24 -0.26 -11.59
N ALA A 60 2.69 -1.48 -11.51
CA ALA A 60 2.46 -2.18 -10.26
C ALA A 60 3.78 -2.57 -9.57
N GLU A 61 4.77 -3.02 -10.35
CA GLU A 61 6.13 -3.28 -9.85
C GLU A 61 6.75 -2.01 -9.27
N ALA A 62 6.68 -0.88 -9.98
CA ALA A 62 7.19 0.40 -9.48
C ALA A 62 6.44 0.88 -8.21
N ALA A 63 5.12 0.71 -8.15
CA ALA A 63 4.33 1.05 -6.96
C ALA A 63 4.75 0.20 -5.74
N ALA A 64 5.05 -1.09 -5.96
CA ALA A 64 5.54 -1.99 -4.92
C ALA A 64 6.95 -1.60 -4.42
N GLU A 65 7.85 -1.23 -5.32
CA GLU A 65 9.21 -0.77 -4.98
C GLU A 65 9.20 0.54 -4.17
N LEU A 66 8.34 1.49 -4.54
CA LEU A 66 8.19 2.76 -3.82
C LEU A 66 7.59 2.58 -2.42
N GLY A 67 6.69 1.59 -2.27
CA GLY A 67 5.96 1.32 -1.03
C GLY A 67 4.92 2.40 -0.71
N GLY A 68 3.80 1.99 -0.11
CA GLY A 68 2.70 2.92 0.21
C GLY A 68 2.13 3.61 -1.03
N THR A 69 2.09 2.91 -2.16
CA THR A 69 1.47 3.40 -3.40
C THR A 69 0.55 2.33 -3.96
N GLU A 70 -0.70 2.68 -4.20
CA GLU A 70 -1.73 1.88 -4.86
C GLU A 70 -1.87 2.34 -6.31
N LEU A 71 -1.78 1.41 -7.26
CA LEU A 71 -2.05 1.67 -8.67
C LEU A 71 -3.49 1.26 -9.01
N ILE A 72 -4.29 2.22 -9.47
CA ILE A 72 -5.65 1.99 -9.97
C ILE A 72 -5.56 1.89 -11.50
N TYR A 73 -5.68 0.68 -12.05
CA TYR A 73 -5.69 0.46 -13.50
C TYR A 73 -7.13 0.45 -14.03
N THR A 74 -7.45 1.36 -14.96
CA THR A 74 -8.83 1.51 -15.46
C THR A 74 -8.86 2.04 -16.90
N ALA A 75 -10.04 2.01 -17.51
CA ALA A 75 -10.33 2.61 -18.80
C ALA A 75 -11.78 3.08 -18.85
N SER A 76 -12.08 3.97 -19.80
CA SER A 76 -13.46 4.30 -20.13
C SER A 76 -14.17 3.13 -20.83
N THR A 77 -15.49 3.08 -20.74
CA THR A 77 -16.29 2.02 -21.37
C THR A 77 -16.23 2.08 -22.90
N LYS A 78 -16.12 3.29 -23.48
CA LYS A 78 -15.89 3.51 -24.91
C LYS A 78 -14.60 4.31 -25.12
N PRO A 79 -13.93 4.12 -26.26
CA PRO A 79 -12.68 4.82 -26.57
C PRO A 79 -12.96 6.22 -27.14
N THR A 80 -13.76 7.04 -26.46
CA THR A 80 -13.99 8.45 -26.81
C THR A 80 -13.33 9.37 -25.77
N ALA A 81 -13.09 10.62 -26.16
CA ALA A 81 -12.55 11.62 -25.26
C ALA A 81 -13.55 11.95 -24.13
N GLU A 82 -14.84 12.08 -24.45
CA GLU A 82 -15.89 12.42 -23.49
C GLU A 82 -16.03 11.37 -22.39
N ASP A 83 -16.04 10.08 -22.76
CA ASP A 83 -16.13 8.99 -21.79
C ASP A 83 -14.85 8.88 -20.94
N GLN A 84 -13.68 9.24 -21.49
CA GLN A 84 -12.43 9.29 -20.73
C GLN A 84 -12.40 10.47 -19.75
N ILE A 85 -12.93 11.63 -20.14
CA ILE A 85 -13.07 12.81 -19.27
C ILE A 85 -13.94 12.46 -18.05
N ALA A 86 -15.06 11.76 -18.25
CA ALA A 86 -15.93 11.35 -17.14
C ALA A 86 -15.21 10.43 -16.12
N VAL A 87 -14.32 9.54 -16.59
CA VAL A 87 -13.48 8.71 -15.70
C VAL A 87 -12.47 9.57 -14.94
N ILE A 88 -11.83 10.53 -15.61
CA ILE A 88 -10.89 11.48 -14.99
C ILE A 88 -11.59 12.29 -13.89
N ASP A 89 -12.77 12.86 -14.17
CA ASP A 89 -13.53 13.66 -13.21
C ASP A 89 -13.90 12.83 -11.96
N SER A 90 -14.28 11.57 -12.14
CA SER A 90 -14.54 10.64 -11.03
C SER A 90 -13.30 10.40 -10.17
N LEU A 91 -12.13 10.23 -10.79
CA LEU A 91 -10.86 10.02 -10.08
C LEU A 91 -10.39 11.29 -9.34
N ILE A 92 -10.60 12.47 -9.93
CA ILE A 92 -10.37 13.76 -9.27
C ILE A 92 -11.29 13.91 -8.05
N ALA A 93 -12.57 13.59 -8.20
CA ALA A 93 -13.54 13.65 -7.10
C ALA A 93 -13.17 12.69 -5.95
N GLN A 94 -12.61 11.53 -6.29
CA GLN A 94 -12.06 10.55 -5.33
C GLN A 94 -10.71 10.99 -4.73
N ARG A 95 -10.16 12.14 -5.14
CA ARG A 95 -8.88 12.70 -4.68
C ARG A 95 -7.73 11.71 -4.80
N VAL A 96 -7.58 11.10 -5.97
CA VAL A 96 -6.34 10.37 -6.27
C VAL A 96 -5.16 11.34 -6.28
N ASP A 97 -3.98 10.87 -5.86
CA ASP A 97 -2.77 11.68 -5.73
C ASP A 97 -2.06 11.90 -7.07
N GLY A 98 -2.41 11.13 -8.10
CA GLY A 98 -1.87 11.28 -9.44
C GLY A 98 -2.68 10.55 -10.50
N ILE A 99 -2.60 11.04 -11.73
CA ILE A 99 -3.26 10.44 -12.90
C ILE A 99 -2.24 10.32 -14.04
N ILE A 100 -2.15 9.12 -14.61
CA ILE A 100 -1.37 8.77 -15.80
C ILE A 100 -2.38 8.43 -16.89
N VAL A 101 -2.32 9.09 -18.04
CA VAL A 101 -3.34 8.95 -19.10
C VAL A 101 -2.71 8.55 -20.43
N SER A 102 -3.26 7.52 -21.06
CA SER A 102 -3.16 7.31 -22.51
C SER A 102 -4.41 7.88 -23.16
N ALA A 103 -4.29 9.03 -23.81
CA ALA A 103 -5.45 9.81 -24.25
C ALA A 103 -6.21 9.16 -25.41
N ASN A 104 -7.55 9.22 -25.35
CA ASN A 104 -8.45 8.81 -26.45
C ASN A 104 -8.60 9.88 -27.56
N ASP A 105 -7.76 10.91 -27.54
CA ASP A 105 -7.74 11.96 -28.56
C ASP A 105 -6.94 11.56 -29.81
N ALA A 106 -7.26 12.18 -30.96
CA ALA A 106 -6.71 11.86 -32.29
C ALA A 106 -5.52 12.74 -32.68
#